data_AF-A0A920Q0W9-F1
#
_entry.id   AF-A0A920Q0W9-F1
#
_cell.length_a   1.000
_cell.length_b   1.000
_cell.length_c   1.000
_cell.angle_alpha   90.00
_cell.angle_beta   90.00
_cell.angle_gamma   90.00
#
_symmetry.space_group_name_H-M   'P 1'
#
loop_
_entity.id
_entity.type
_entity.pdbx_description
1 polymer ?
#
loop_
_entity_poly.entity_id
_entity_poly.type
_entity_poly.pdbx_seq_one_letter_code
_entity_poly.pdbx_strand_id
1 'polypeptide(L)' 'MLLVTGTDDGLAPPEKAERLTAGFTNGHLEVIDGIGHWTVIEAGIEVAALVADFLA' A
#
# COMPACT_ATOMS: atom_id res chain seq x y z
N MET A 1 -8.82 5.12 -5.38
CA MET A 1 -8.64 4.15 -4.27
C MET A 1 -7.16 4.10 -3.99
N LEU A 2 -6.74 4.27 -2.73
CA LEU A 2 -5.36 4.07 -2.31
C LEU A 2 -5.21 2.64 -1.77
N LEU A 3 -4.21 1.92 -2.26
CA LEU A 3 -3.76 0.65 -1.69
C LEU A 3 -2.27 0.77 -1.33
N VAL A 4 -1.93 0.38 -0.11
CA VAL A 4 -0.56 0.41 0.40
C VAL A 4 -0.14 -1.00 0.80
N THR A 5 1.02 -1.47 0.34
CA THR A 5 1.59 -2.77 0.71
C THR A 5 3.10 -2.69 0.92
N GLY A 6 3.68 -3.71 1.54
CA GLY A 6 5.12 -3.84 1.75
C GLY A 6 5.79 -4.77 0.74
N THR A 7 7.09 -4.57 0.46
CA THR A 7 7.87 -5.50 -0.39
C THR A 7 7.98 -6.89 0.22
N ASP A 8 7.96 -6.98 1.55
CA ASP A 8 8.19 -8.21 2.31
C ASP A 8 6.86 -8.82 2.82
N ASP A 9 5.71 -8.36 2.30
CA ASP A 9 4.40 -8.91 2.63
C ASP A 9 4.26 -10.35 2.10
N GLY A 10 4.50 -11.33 2.97
CA GLY A 10 4.32 -12.75 2.68
C GLY A 10 2.86 -13.22 2.59
N LEU A 11 1.89 -12.42 3.06
CA LEU A 11 0.47 -12.76 3.04
C LEU A 11 -0.22 -12.24 1.76
N ALA A 12 0.03 -10.98 1.44
CA ALA A 12 -0.48 -10.27 0.27
C ALA A 12 0.66 -9.57 -0.51
N PRO A 13 1.50 -10.34 -1.22
CA PRO A 13 2.68 -9.80 -1.91
C PRO A 13 2.32 -8.74 -2.97
N PRO A 14 3.28 -7.87 -3.34
CA PRO A 14 3.04 -6.74 -4.25
C PRO A 14 2.32 -7.09 -5.56
N GLU A 15 2.59 -8.25 -6.16
CA GLU A 15 1.90 -8.69 -7.38
C GLU A 15 0.37 -8.78 -7.19
N LYS A 16 -0.10 -9.24 -6.02
CA LYS A 16 -1.55 -9.29 -5.73
C LYS A 16 -2.13 -7.88 -5.58
N ALA A 17 -1.38 -6.99 -4.94
CA ALA A 17 -1.74 -5.58 -4.75
C ALA A 17 -1.85 -4.82 -6.09
N GLU A 18 -0.90 -5.05 -7.00
CA GLU A 18 -0.91 -4.55 -8.38
C GLU A 18 -2.17 -5.01 -9.12
N ARG A 19 -2.45 -6.32 -9.10
CA ARG A 19 -3.61 -6.90 -9.77
C ARG A 19 -4.93 -6.37 -9.22
N LEU A 20 -5.03 -6.19 -7.91
CA LEU A 20 -6.23 -5.63 -7.28
C LEU A 20 -6.43 -4.17 -7.69
N THR A 21 -5.36 -3.37 -7.67
CA THR A 21 -5.42 -1.94 -8.00
C THR A 21 -5.78 -1.69 -9.46
N ALA A 22 -5.30 -2.54 -10.38
CA ALA A 22 -5.63 -2.48 -11.80
C ALA A 22 -7.13 -2.62 -12.11
N GLY A 23 -7.94 -3.16 -11.17
CA GLY A 23 -9.40 -3.25 -11.30
C GLY A 23 -10.14 -1.92 -11.06
N PHE A 24 -9.46 -0.86 -10.63
CA PHE A 24 -10.08 0.42 -10.29
C PHE A 24 -9.65 1.52 -11.27
N THR A 25 -10.62 2.24 -11.84
CA THR A 25 -10.37 3.33 -12.82
C THR A 25 -9.39 4.40 -12.32
N ASN A 26 -9.37 4.66 -11.01
CA ASN A 26 -8.43 5.58 -10.35
C ASN A 26 -7.75 4.86 -9.16
N GLY A 27 -7.24 3.65 -9.40
CA GLY A 27 -6.46 2.90 -8.43
C GLY A 27 -5.05 3.48 -8.31
N HIS A 28 -4.61 3.75 -7.09
CA HIS A 28 -3.25 4.16 -6.76
C HIS A 28 -2.62 3.11 -5.84
N LEU A 29 -1.45 2.63 -6.20
CA LEU A 29 -0.70 1.62 -5.46
C LEU A 29 0.59 2.26 -4.93
N GLU A 30 0.80 2.14 -3.64
CA GLU A 30 2.07 2.46 -2.99
C GLU A 30 2.70 1.19 -2.42
N VAL A 31 3.96 0.95 -2.76
CA VAL A 31 4.75 -0.18 -2.26
C VAL A 31 5.90 0.36 -1.42
N ILE A 32 5.90 0.05 -0.12
CA ILE A 32 6.92 0.50 0.83
C ILE A 32 8.00 -0.59 0.96
N ASP A 33 9.25 -0.20 0.79
CA ASP A 33 10.41 -1.09 0.87
C ASP A 33 10.69 -1.55 2.31
N GLY A 34 11.04 -2.83 2.46
CA GLY A 34 11.53 -3.41 3.71
C GLY A 34 10.51 -3.62 4.82
N ILE A 35 9.21 -3.57 4.50
CA ILE A 35 8.13 -3.87 5.46
C ILE A 35 7.25 -5.04 4.99
N GLY A 36 6.65 -5.71 5.97
CA GLY A 36 5.74 -6.82 5.78
C GLY A 36 4.27 -6.40 5.68
N HIS A 37 3.40 -7.30 6.15
CA HIS A 37 1.95 -7.17 6.00
C HIS A 37 1.34 -6.04 6.84
N TRP A 38 1.94 -5.71 7.99
CA TRP A 38 1.34 -4.80 8.95
C TRP A 38 1.79 -3.36 8.72
N THR A 39 1.49 -2.84 7.53
CA THR A 39 1.94 -1.52 7.05
C THR A 39 1.70 -0.37 8.04
N VAL A 40 0.53 -0.33 8.69
CA VAL A 40 0.19 0.70 9.70
C VAL A 40 1.01 0.61 11.00
N ILE A 41 1.57 -0.56 11.30
CA ILE A 41 2.45 -0.78 12.45
C ILE A 41 3.91 -0.53 12.06
N GLU A 42 4.32 -1.03 10.89
CA GLU A 42 5.71 -1.04 10.44
C GLU A 42 6.17 0.29 9.83
N ALA A 43 5.26 1.05 9.19
CA ALA A 43 5.51 2.32 8.52
C ALA A 43 4.39 3.35 8.80
N GLY A 44 4.01 3.49 10.08
CA GLY A 44 2.83 4.27 10.46
C GLY A 44 2.87 5.75 10.05
N ILE A 45 4.06 6.38 10.04
CA ILE A 45 4.21 7.79 9.65
C ILE A 45 4.02 7.95 8.14
N GLU A 46 4.67 7.09 7.37
CA GLU A 46 4.60 7.05 5.91
C GLU A 46 3.17 6.77 5.45
N VAL A 47 2.51 5.77 6.03
CA VAL A 47 1.11 5.44 5.72
C VAL A 47 0.18 6.59 6.07
N ALA A 48 0.38 7.26 7.22
CA ALA A 48 -0.44 8.41 7.59
C ALA A 48 -0.29 9.58 6.60
N ALA A 49 0.93 9.83 6.11
CA ALA A 49 1.18 10.86 5.10
C ALA A 49 0.48 10.53 3.77
N LEU A 50 0.60 9.29 3.29
CA LEU A 50 -0.08 8.83 2.06
C LEU A 50 -1.60 8.95 2.15
N VAL A 51 -2.18 8.62 3.32
CA VAL A 51 -3.62 8.78 3.55
C VAL A 51 -4.02 10.26 3.57
N ALA A 52 -3.23 11.13 4.20
CA ALA A 52 -3.51 12.56 4.21
C ALA A 52 -3.48 13.16 2.80
N ASP A 53 -2.46 12.81 2.00
CA ASP A 53 -2.33 13.27 0.62
C ASP A 53 -3.45 12.75 -0.27
N PHE A 54 -3.89 11.51 -0.07
CA PHE A 54 -5.01 10.92 -0.82
C PHE A 54 -6.37 11.58 -0.53
N LEU A 55 -6.54 12.17 0.65
CA LEU A 55 -7.80 12.79 1.08
C LEU A 55 -7.89 14.29 0.77
N ALA A 56 -6.82 14.92 0.28
CA ALA A 56 -6.77 16.32 -0.11
C ALA A 56 -7.44 16.56 -1.49
#